data_AF-A0A7X7FZ97-F1
#
_entry.id   AF-A0A7X7FZ97-F1
#
_cell.length_a   1.000
_cell.length_b   1.000
_cell.length_c   1.000
_cell.angle_alpha   90.00
_cell.angle_beta   90.00
_cell.angle_gamma   90.00
#
_symmetry.space_group_name_H-M   'P 1'
#
loop_
_entity.id
_entity.type
_entity.pdbx_description
1 polymer ?
#
loop_
_entity_poly.entity_id
_entity_poly.type
_entity_poly.pdbx_seq_one_letter_code
_entity_poly.pdbx_strand_id
1 'polypeptide(L)'
;LIEKNPNTLDVAGGFSVLTDFRKRLAAYRLDLAAEVRGIAKGILELSEMVLGWILIGMTFAALIGAYVPGHWFHRYFGKSAGGMGMTLLIATILETCSEGTSPVAFEIYRQTGALGNALVFLMAGVATDYTEIGLLWANAGRRTALWMVAVSVPLILLFGTLANTVFP
;
A
#
# COMPACT_ATOMS: atom_id res chain seq x y z
N LEU A 1 -13.95 -16.50 -12.69
CA LEU A 1 -14.25 -17.52 -11.67
C LEU A 1 -14.29 -16.78 -10.35
N ILE A 2 -15.46 -16.58 -9.76
CA ILE A 2 -15.56 -15.96 -8.43
C ILE A 2 -15.06 -17.02 -7.45
N GLU A 3 -13.99 -16.74 -6.72
CA GLU A 3 -13.48 -17.66 -5.71
C GLU A 3 -14.56 -17.88 -4.65
N LYS A 4 -15.13 -19.09 -4.61
CA LYS A 4 -16.04 -19.49 -3.54
C LYS A 4 -15.21 -20.05 -2.40
N ASN A 5 -15.25 -19.38 -1.25
CA ASN A 5 -14.57 -19.83 -0.05
C ASN A 5 -15.10 -21.21 0.38
N PRO A 6 -14.26 -22.26 0.43
CA PRO A 6 -14.69 -23.59 0.86
C PRO A 6 -15.10 -23.64 2.33
N ASN A 7 -14.70 -22.65 3.14
CA ASN A 7 -15.09 -22.49 4.54
C ASN A 7 -16.34 -21.60 4.74
N THR A 8 -17.24 -21.56 3.75
CA THR A 8 -18.51 -20.83 3.92
C THR A 8 -19.40 -21.65 4.85
N LEU A 9 -19.49 -21.23 6.12
CA LEU A 9 -20.41 -21.83 7.09
C LEU A 9 -21.83 -21.38 6.74
N ASP A 10 -22.74 -22.35 6.59
CA ASP A 10 -24.15 -22.07 6.32
C ASP A 10 -24.81 -21.55 7.62
N VAL A 11 -24.80 -20.23 7.78
CA VAL A 11 -25.35 -19.56 8.95
C VAL A 11 -26.87 -19.55 8.85
N ALA A 12 -27.54 -20.30 9.72
CA ALA A 12 -29.00 -20.33 9.82
C ALA A 12 -29.57 -18.90 9.92
N GLY A 13 -30.72 -18.65 9.30
CA GLY A 13 -31.33 -17.31 9.11
C GLY A 13 -31.67 -16.49 10.37
N GLY A 14 -31.34 -16.99 11.57
CA GLY A 14 -31.42 -16.29 12.86
C GLY A 14 -30.06 -16.01 13.52
N PHE A 15 -28.94 -16.13 12.79
CA PHE A 15 -27.62 -15.89 13.33
C PHE A 15 -27.41 -14.41 13.69
N SER A 16 -27.36 -14.11 14.99
CA SER A 16 -27.02 -12.78 15.49
C SER A 16 -25.52 -12.70 15.79
N VAL A 17 -24.81 -11.92 14.99
CA VAL A 17 -23.37 -11.62 15.16
C VAL A 17 -23.09 -11.07 16.57
N LEU A 18 -23.97 -10.22 17.10
CA LEU A 18 -23.82 -9.66 18.45
C LEU A 18 -23.90 -10.72 19.54
N THR A 19 -24.82 -11.69 19.41
CA THR A 19 -25.02 -12.73 20.40
C THR A 19 -23.85 -13.71 20.41
N ASP A 20 -23.28 -14.02 19.24
CA ASP A 20 -22.09 -14.85 19.11
C ASP A 20 -20.83 -14.15 19.65
N PHE A 21 -20.61 -12.88 19.27
CA PHE A 21 -19.51 -12.07 19.79
C PHE A 21 -19.55 -11.95 21.32
N ARG A 22 -20.73 -11.67 21.90
CA ARG A 22 -20.91 -11.56 23.35
C ARG A 22 -20.65 -12.89 24.07
N LYS A 23 -21.05 -14.02 23.49
CA LYS A 23 -20.75 -15.36 24.03
C LYS A 23 -19.25 -15.65 23.99
N ARG A 24 -18.58 -15.37 22.88
CA ARG A 24 -17.12 -15.56 22.73
C ARG A 24 -16.34 -14.69 23.69
N LEU A 25 -16.75 -13.43 23.84
CA LEU A 25 -16.12 -12.49 24.78
C LEU A 25 -16.32 -12.92 26.24
N ALA A 26 -17.52 -13.39 26.60
CA ALA A 26 -17.81 -13.87 27.95
C ALA A 26 -17.10 -15.19 28.30
N ALA A 27 -16.83 -16.04 27.30
CA ALA A 27 -16.07 -17.28 27.45
C ALA A 27 -14.55 -17.08 27.28
N TYR A 28 -14.11 -15.89 26.88
CA TYR A 28 -12.71 -15.61 26.63
C TYR A 28 -11.94 -15.54 27.95
N ARG A 29 -10.95 -16.43 28.08
CA ARG A 29 -10.03 -16.45 29.22
C ARG A 29 -8.72 -15.84 28.76
N LEU A 30 -8.42 -14.65 29.29
CA LEU A 30 -7.16 -13.97 29.04
C LEU A 30 -6.01 -14.78 29.65
N ASP A 31 -5.35 -15.59 28.81
CA ASP A 31 -4.06 -16.18 29.13
C ASP A 31 -2.98 -15.29 28.54
N LEU A 32 -2.45 -14.39 29.39
CA LEU A 32 -1.43 -13.42 29.00
C LEU A 32 -0.22 -14.08 28.32
N ALA A 33 0.19 -15.27 28.77
CA ALA A 33 1.35 -15.95 28.22
C ALA A 33 1.07 -16.52 26.82
N ALA A 34 -0.12 -17.09 26.62
CA ALA A 34 -0.55 -17.60 25.32
C ALA A 34 -0.78 -16.48 24.30
N GLU A 35 -1.38 -15.36 24.73
CA GLU A 35 -1.62 -14.20 23.86
C GLU A 35 -0.32 -13.52 23.42
N VAL A 36 0.59 -13.26 24.36
CA VAL A 36 1.89 -12.66 24.04
C VAL A 36 2.67 -13.56 23.09
N ARG A 37 2.63 -14.89 23.30
CA ARG A 37 3.27 -15.84 22.37
C ARG A 37 2.59 -15.84 21.01
N GLY A 38 1.26 -15.76 20.95
CA GLY A 38 0.49 -15.66 19.70
C GLY A 38 0.84 -14.40 18.92
N ILE A 39 0.87 -13.24 19.58
CA ILE A 39 1.26 -11.96 19.00
C ILE A 39 2.72 -12.02 18.52
N ALA A 40 3.64 -12.52 19.35
CA ALA A 40 5.05 -12.64 18.98
C ALA A 40 5.24 -13.53 17.74
N LYS A 41 4.51 -14.65 17.67
CA LYS A 41 4.55 -15.53 16.50
C LYS A 41 4.00 -14.83 15.25
N GLY A 42 2.87 -14.14 15.36
CA GLY A 42 2.30 -13.37 14.25
C GLY A 42 3.24 -12.26 13.76
N ILE A 43 3.91 -11.57 14.68
CA ILE A 43 4.93 -10.56 14.34
C ILE A 43 6.09 -11.20 13.58
N LEU A 44 6.58 -12.37 14.02
CA LEU A 44 7.68 -13.06 13.36
C LEU A 44 7.30 -13.52 11.94
N GLU A 45 6.13 -14.12 11.76
CA GLU A 45 5.63 -14.54 10.44
C GLU A 45 5.50 -13.35 9.49
N LEU A 46 4.93 -12.24 9.98
CA LEU A 46 4.79 -11.02 9.18
C LEU A 46 6.14 -10.39 8.84
N SER A 47 7.08 -10.41 9.79
CA SER A 47 8.44 -9.90 9.59
C SER A 47 9.19 -10.73 8.56
N GLU A 48 9.13 -12.06 8.63
CA GLU A 48 9.79 -12.94 7.66
C GLU A 48 9.30 -12.68 6.22
N MET A 49 8.00 -12.41 6.06
CA MET A 49 7.41 -12.06 4.77
C MET A 49 7.86 -10.69 4.24
N VAL A 50 7.98 -9.69 5.12
CA VAL A 50 8.15 -8.28 4.73
C VAL A 50 9.62 -7.82 4.73
N LEU A 51 10.44 -8.29 5.67
CA LEU A 51 11.75 -7.70 5.96
C LEU A 51 12.72 -7.79 4.78
N GLY A 52 12.66 -8.87 3.99
CA GLY A 52 13.47 -9.03 2.77
C GLY A 52 13.18 -7.95 1.72
N TRP A 53 11.89 -7.65 1.50
CA TRP A 53 11.47 -6.60 0.55
C TRP A 53 11.85 -5.20 1.02
N ILE A 54 11.73 -4.92 2.33
CA ILE A 54 12.19 -3.65 2.89
C ILE A 54 13.70 -3.48 2.71
N LEU A 55 14.50 -4.53 2.96
CA LEU A 55 15.95 -4.47 2.77
C LEU A 55 16.32 -4.17 1.31
N ILE A 56 15.62 -4.78 0.35
CA ILE A 56 15.80 -4.50 -1.08
C ILE A 56 15.42 -3.04 -1.38
N GLY A 57 14.27 -2.57 -0.91
CA GLY A 57 13.82 -1.18 -1.10
C GLY A 57 14.77 -0.15 -0.49
N MET A 58 15.28 -0.40 0.72
CA MET A 58 16.30 0.43 1.37
C MET A 58 17.62 0.43 0.58
N THR A 59 18.03 -0.72 0.04
CA THR A 59 19.24 -0.81 -0.77
C THR A 59 19.10 0.00 -2.06
N PHE A 60 17.97 -0.12 -2.76
CA PHE A 60 17.69 0.70 -3.93
C PHE A 60 17.61 2.19 -3.60
N ALA A 61 16.92 2.57 -2.52
CA ALA A 61 16.86 3.96 -2.07
C ALA A 61 18.27 4.52 -1.79
N ALA A 62 19.13 3.75 -1.10
CA ALA A 62 20.51 4.15 -0.82
C ALA A 62 21.36 4.28 -2.09
N LEU A 63 21.24 3.33 -3.03
CA LEU A 63 21.97 3.39 -4.31
C LEU A 63 21.51 4.58 -5.16
N ILE A 64 20.20 4.79 -5.26
CA ILE A 64 19.64 5.94 -5.98
C ILE A 64 20.12 7.24 -5.33
N GLY A 65 20.11 7.32 -3.99
CA GLY A 65 20.65 8.45 -3.25
C GLY A 65 22.14 8.71 -3.44
N ALA A 66 22.95 7.66 -3.58
CA ALA A 66 24.39 7.78 -3.74
C ALA A 66 24.82 8.10 -5.18
N TYR A 67 24.14 7.52 -6.18
CA TYR A 67 24.57 7.59 -7.58
C TYR A 67 23.80 8.59 -8.44
N VAL A 68 22.57 8.95 -8.09
CA VAL A 68 21.77 9.88 -8.90
C VAL A 68 21.97 11.32 -8.41
N PRO A 69 22.42 12.25 -9.27
CA PRO A 69 22.61 13.64 -8.89
C PRO A 69 21.27 14.32 -8.60
N GLY A 70 21.21 15.17 -7.57
CA GLY A 70 19.97 15.86 -7.17
C GLY A 70 19.29 16.69 -8.26
N HIS A 71 20.02 17.16 -9.27
CA HIS A 71 19.41 17.88 -10.41
C HIS A 71 18.52 16.99 -11.29
N TRP A 72 18.84 15.69 -11.41
CA TRP A 72 17.95 14.72 -12.08
C TRP A 72 16.68 14.51 -11.26
N PHE A 73 16.81 14.42 -9.94
CA PHE A 73 15.66 14.33 -9.05
C PHE A 73 14.74 15.55 -9.15
N HIS A 74 15.27 16.77 -9.15
CA HIS A 74 14.43 17.96 -9.35
C HIS A 74 13.81 18.02 -10.74
N ARG A 75 14.48 17.49 -11.77
CA ARG A 75 13.96 17.46 -13.15
C ARG A 75 12.82 16.47 -13.34
N TYR A 76 12.95 15.27 -12.79
CA TYR A 76 12.03 14.14 -13.03
C TYR A 76 11.08 13.84 -11.86
N PHE A 77 11.43 14.21 -10.63
CA PHE A 77 10.63 14.02 -9.42
C PHE A 77 10.36 15.34 -8.68
N GLY A 78 10.58 16.48 -9.34
CA GLY A 78 10.28 17.79 -8.76
C GLY A 78 8.78 18.07 -8.66
N LYS A 79 8.44 19.18 -8.00
CA LYS A 79 7.06 19.65 -7.75
C LYS A 79 6.25 20.01 -9.00
N SER A 80 6.84 19.93 -10.19
CA SER A 80 6.15 20.23 -11.43
C SER A 80 5.12 19.14 -11.75
N ALA A 81 4.08 19.48 -12.51
CA ALA A 81 3.09 18.50 -12.97
C ALA A 81 3.75 17.35 -13.77
N GLY A 82 4.80 17.66 -14.54
CA GLY A 82 5.60 16.65 -15.24
C GLY A 82 6.38 15.72 -14.30
N GLY A 83 6.95 16.25 -13.22
CA GLY A 83 7.65 15.45 -12.22
C GLY A 83 6.72 14.52 -11.44
N MET A 84 5.52 15.00 -11.12
CA MET A 84 4.49 14.19 -10.48
C MET A 84 3.97 13.07 -11.41
N GLY A 85 3.76 13.37 -12.70
CA GLY A 85 3.39 12.35 -13.69
C GLY A 85 4.46 11.28 -13.89
N MET A 86 5.74 11.66 -13.87
CA MET A 86 6.84 10.69 -13.93
C MET A 86 6.90 9.84 -12.65
N THR A 87 6.67 10.46 -11.49
CA THR A 87 6.58 9.75 -10.21
C THR A 87 5.46 8.71 -10.23
N LEU A 88 4.29 9.05 -10.78
CA LEU A 88 3.16 8.14 -10.98
C LEU A 88 3.51 6.97 -11.90
N LEU A 89 4.17 7.25 -13.03
CA LEU A 89 4.60 6.22 -13.98
C LEU A 89 5.59 5.24 -13.33
N ILE A 90 6.59 5.77 -12.63
CA ILE A 90 7.60 4.94 -11.96
C ILE A 90 6.97 4.14 -10.84
N ALA A 91 6.04 4.72 -10.07
CA ALA A 91 5.28 3.98 -9.05
C ALA A 91 4.42 2.86 -9.65
N THR A 92 3.87 3.05 -10.85
CA THR A 92 3.08 2.03 -11.55
C THR A 92 3.95 0.89 -12.10
N ILE A 93 5.16 1.19 -12.55
CA ILE A 93 6.10 0.19 -13.08
C ILE A 93 6.79 -0.56 -11.93
N LEU A 94 7.22 0.17 -10.92
CA LEU A 94 7.72 -0.38 -9.67
C LEU A 94 6.52 -0.81 -8.83
N GLU A 95 5.82 -1.82 -9.34
CA GLU A 95 4.87 -2.61 -8.59
C GLU A 95 5.66 -3.26 -7.45
N THR A 96 5.72 -2.55 -6.32
CA THR A 96 6.42 -3.00 -5.13
C THR A 96 5.44 -2.91 -4.00
N CYS A 97 5.32 -4.03 -3.28
CA CYS A 97 4.44 -4.17 -2.13
C CYS A 97 4.66 -3.00 -1.15
N SER A 98 3.55 -2.51 -0.58
CA SER A 98 3.39 -1.31 0.27
C SER A 98 4.56 -1.02 1.24
N GLU A 99 5.26 -2.05 1.66
CA GLU A 99 6.34 -2.01 2.64
C GLU A 99 7.69 -1.58 2.04
N GLY A 100 7.98 -1.95 0.78
CA GLY A 100 9.25 -1.65 0.11
C GLY A 100 9.29 -0.25 -0.54
N THR A 101 8.14 0.36 -0.81
CA THR A 101 8.04 1.68 -1.44
C THR A 101 8.27 2.83 -0.47
N SER A 102 8.12 2.60 0.84
CA SER A 102 8.27 3.60 1.90
C SER A 102 9.69 4.20 1.97
N PRO A 103 10.79 3.42 1.99
CA PRO A 103 12.15 3.96 1.94
C PRO A 103 12.44 4.76 0.66
N VAL A 104 11.90 4.32 -0.48
CA VAL A 104 12.09 5.00 -1.77
C VAL A 104 11.34 6.33 -1.80
N ALA A 105 10.10 6.36 -1.31
CA ALA A 105 9.32 7.59 -1.16
C ALA A 105 10.02 8.59 -0.23
N PHE A 106 10.60 8.11 0.87
CA PHE A 106 11.39 8.94 1.77
C PHE A 106 12.60 9.54 1.07
N GLU A 107 13.33 8.77 0.25
CA GLU A 107 14.47 9.29 -0.50
C GLU A 107 14.05 10.33 -1.55
N ILE A 108 12.93 10.11 -2.26
CA ILE A 108 12.34 11.11 -3.16
C ILE A 108 12.08 12.42 -2.40
N TYR A 109 11.45 12.35 -1.23
CA TYR A 109 11.19 13.52 -0.41
C TYR A 109 12.50 14.18 0.07
N ARG A 110 13.46 13.39 0.56
CA ARG A 110 14.74 13.87 1.07
C ARG A 110 15.53 14.65 0.02
N GLN A 111 15.47 14.21 -1.24
CA GLN A 111 16.21 14.86 -2.33
C GLN A 111 15.46 16.03 -2.97
N THR A 112 14.12 15.96 -3.07
CA THR A 112 13.34 16.95 -3.82
C THR A 112 12.66 17.99 -2.94
N GLY A 113 12.48 17.72 -1.65
CA GLY A 113 11.62 18.46 -0.73
C GLY A 113 10.13 18.40 -1.10
N ALA A 114 9.73 17.57 -2.06
CA ALA A 114 8.36 17.52 -2.58
C ALA A 114 7.55 16.43 -1.89
N LEU A 115 6.86 16.78 -0.80
CA LEU A 115 6.05 15.82 -0.04
C LEU A 115 4.93 15.21 -0.89
N GLY A 116 4.33 16.00 -1.78
CA GLY A 116 3.29 15.53 -2.69
C GLY A 116 3.77 14.47 -3.68
N ASN A 117 5.02 14.53 -4.13
CA ASN A 117 5.58 13.51 -5.02
C ASN A 117 5.80 12.19 -4.28
N ALA A 118 6.31 12.24 -3.05
CA ALA A 118 6.42 11.04 -2.20
C ALA A 118 5.04 10.42 -1.91
N LEU A 119 4.02 11.24 -1.64
CA LEU A 119 2.65 10.78 -1.44
C LEU A 119 2.06 10.12 -2.69
N VAL A 120 2.27 10.73 -3.86
CA VAL A 120 1.84 10.16 -5.14
C VAL A 120 2.54 8.84 -5.40
N PHE A 121 3.84 8.72 -5.11
CA PHE A 121 4.57 7.47 -5.26
C PHE A 121 3.96 6.34 -4.42
N LEU A 122 3.66 6.61 -3.15
CA LEU A 122 3.08 5.64 -2.21
C LEU A 122 1.66 5.21 -2.61
N MET A 123 0.80 6.16 -2.94
CA MET A 123 -0.61 5.87 -3.22
C MET A 123 -0.81 5.28 -4.62
N ALA A 124 -0.03 5.75 -5.60
CA ALA A 124 -0.16 5.28 -6.96
C ALA A 124 0.26 3.81 -7.11
N GLY A 125 1.34 3.39 -6.44
CA GLY A 125 1.83 2.01 -6.53
C GLY A 125 0.76 0.99 -6.12
N VAL A 126 -0.03 1.28 -5.08
CA VAL A 126 -1.15 0.41 -4.67
C VAL A 126 -2.33 0.55 -5.63
N ALA A 127 -2.70 1.78 -5.99
CA ALA A 127 -3.88 2.02 -6.84
C ALA A 127 -3.73 1.47 -8.28
N THR A 128 -2.50 1.28 -8.76
CA THR A 128 -2.21 0.76 -10.10
C THR A 128 -1.58 -0.63 -10.11
N ASP A 129 -1.62 -1.34 -8.97
CA ASP A 129 -1.15 -2.72 -8.85
C ASP A 129 -1.94 -3.65 -9.79
N TYR A 130 -1.25 -4.31 -10.73
CA TYR A 130 -1.91 -5.16 -11.72
C TYR A 130 -2.46 -6.45 -11.10
N THR A 131 -1.92 -6.93 -9.98
CA THR A 131 -2.44 -8.09 -9.26
C THR A 131 -3.77 -7.74 -8.61
N GLU A 132 -3.87 -6.57 -7.97
CA GLU A 132 -5.11 -6.08 -7.36
C GLU A 132 -6.17 -5.80 -8.43
N ILE A 133 -5.79 -5.10 -9.51
CA ILE A 133 -6.68 -4.84 -10.65
C ILE A 133 -7.15 -6.17 -11.29
N GLY A 134 -6.25 -7.15 -11.43
CA GLY A 134 -6.56 -8.46 -11.97
C GLY A 134 -7.56 -9.24 -11.10
N LEU A 135 -7.35 -9.21 -9.77
CA LEU A 135 -8.23 -9.86 -8.80
C LEU A 135 -9.63 -9.20 -8.78
N LEU A 136 -9.68 -7.87 -8.83
CA LEU A 136 -10.93 -7.11 -8.92
C LEU A 136 -11.66 -7.36 -10.24
N TRP A 137 -10.93 -7.46 -11.34
CA TRP A 137 -11.52 -7.79 -12.63
C TRP A 137 -12.17 -9.17 -12.60
N ALA A 138 -11.49 -10.17 -12.01
CA ALA A 138 -11.99 -11.54 -11.92
C ALA A 138 -13.19 -11.71 -10.98
N ASN A 139 -13.22 -10.96 -9.86
CA ASN A 139 -14.24 -11.13 -8.80
C ASN A 139 -15.40 -10.11 -8.88
N ALA A 140 -15.10 -8.83 -9.06
CA ALA A 140 -16.09 -7.74 -9.08
C ALA A 140 -16.46 -7.27 -10.49
N GLY A 141 -15.70 -7.70 -11.50
CA GLY A 141 -15.96 -7.42 -12.91
C GLY A 141 -15.14 -6.25 -13.47
N ARG A 142 -14.93 -6.30 -14.79
CA ARG A 142 -14.09 -5.36 -15.55
C ARG A 142 -14.42 -3.88 -15.34
N ARG A 143 -15.72 -3.54 -15.25
CA ARG A 143 -16.16 -2.16 -15.08
C ARG A 143 -15.67 -1.59 -13.75
N THR A 144 -15.82 -2.35 -12.67
CA THR A 144 -15.42 -1.95 -11.32
C THR A 144 -13.91 -1.72 -11.24
N ALA A 145 -13.11 -2.65 -11.79
CA ALA A 145 -11.66 -2.53 -11.82
C ALA A 145 -11.18 -1.27 -12.58
N LEU A 146 -11.76 -0.99 -13.75
CA LEU A 146 -11.41 0.21 -14.52
C LEU A 146 -11.86 1.51 -13.84
N TRP A 147 -13.05 1.53 -13.23
CA TRP A 147 -13.56 2.68 -12.50
C TRP A 147 -12.71 3.01 -11.27
N MET A 148 -12.20 1.99 -10.58
CA MET A 148 -11.28 2.18 -9.45
C MET A 148 -10.05 2.98 -9.88
N VAL A 149 -9.33 2.54 -10.91
CA VAL A 149 -8.14 3.25 -11.39
C VAL A 149 -8.49 4.64 -11.93
N ALA A 150 -9.58 4.74 -12.70
CA ALA A 150 -10.02 6.00 -13.30
C ALA A 150 -10.40 7.07 -12.27
N VAL A 151 -10.88 6.69 -11.09
CA VAL A 151 -11.22 7.62 -10.00
C VAL A 151 -10.03 7.85 -9.08
N SER A 152 -9.30 6.79 -8.72
CA SER A 152 -8.19 6.86 -7.76
C SER A 152 -7.01 7.68 -8.31
N VAL A 153 -6.61 7.49 -9.57
CA VAL A 153 -5.43 8.19 -10.13
C VAL A 153 -5.60 9.72 -10.14
N PRO A 154 -6.72 10.29 -10.65
CA PRO A 154 -6.94 11.74 -10.56
C PRO A 154 -6.99 12.25 -9.12
N LEU A 155 -7.57 11.47 -8.20
CA LEU A 155 -7.66 11.85 -6.80
C LEU A 155 -6.27 11.88 -6.13
N ILE A 156 -5.41 10.90 -6.44
CA ILE A 156 -4.03 10.85 -5.97
C ILE A 156 -3.23 12.05 -6.48
N LEU A 157 -3.37 12.41 -7.76
CA LEU A 157 -2.73 13.60 -8.32
C LEU A 157 -3.27 14.89 -7.70
N LEU A 158 -4.57 14.97 -7.43
CA LEU A 158 -5.18 16.10 -6.74
C LEU A 158 -4.60 16.27 -5.33
N PHE A 159 -4.52 15.19 -4.55
CA PHE A 159 -3.91 15.22 -3.22
C PHE A 159 -2.41 15.50 -3.26
N GLY A 160 -1.69 14.96 -4.24
CA GLY A 160 -0.26 15.25 -4.43
C GLY A 160 0.00 16.71 -4.76
N THR A 161 -0.80 17.30 -5.65
CA THR A 161 -0.68 18.73 -5.99
C THR A 161 -1.02 19.61 -4.79
N LEU A 162 -2.08 19.28 -4.05
CA LEU A 162 -2.43 19.97 -2.81
C LEU A 162 -1.34 19.86 -1.75
N ALA A 163 -0.74 18.68 -1.59
CA ALA A 163 0.36 18.49 -0.64
C ALA A 163 1.59 19.31 -1.01
N ASN A 164 1.93 19.42 -2.30
CA ASN A 164 3.05 20.25 -2.76
C ASN A 164 2.79 21.76 -2.61
N THR A 165 1.53 22.21 -2.60
CA THR A 165 1.20 23.63 -2.37
C THR A 165 1.14 24.00 -0.89
N VAL A 166 0.67 23.08 -0.05
CA VAL A 166 0.57 23.28 1.42
C VAL A 166 1.91 23.08 2.11
N PHE A 167 2.70 22.10 1.67
CA PHE A 167 4.00 21.75 2.25
C PHE A 167 5.12 21.97 1.21
N PRO A 168 5.67 23.20 1.15
CA PRO A 168 6.80 23.53 0.29
C PRO A 168 8.13 23.00 0.83
#